data_AF-A0A8H6XVL4-F1
#
_entry.id   AF-A0A8H6XVL4-F1
#
_cell.length_a   1.000
_cell.length_b   1.000
_cell.length_c   1.000
_cell.angle_alpha   90.00
_cell.angle_beta   90.00
_cell.angle_gamma   90.00
#
_symmetry.space_group_name_H-M   'P 1'
#
loop_
_entity.id
_entity.type
_entity.pdbx_description
1 polymer ?
#
loop_
_entity_poly.entity_id
_entity_poly.type
_entity_poly.pdbx_seq_one_letter_code
_entity_poly.pdbx_strand_id
1 'polypeptide(L)'
;MARVIHINLFQILRGYASLVPPNRLQFPSHLQAQVTHDFLVDHILLNAHFQNYPPSTDYQKSFWKWVIPHLEKKLESDSEIEVDSRIYELYLELLNASTGPGLIGQAPPSQSYVTHFWSLDSKNNGIPNSVDLDEYQTTTLLESRTMIESGTTGLRTWLASFILAQYLILNPVLVRRKRTLELGAGVGFLGCVVASLQLLDRSSDAESLGALWMSDINDSVLSRCCNNVQLPCNLSCSHPNVSCCFLDWSAALDPDGVAPLTSLLNDEIDADLILGADIVFDPDLIPPLVALLRLALQPTSRPRSALIALTIRNPTTMQKFVDAVQGDLVLEKLDFQMQDRVFMESVEDRGDANSGVNIFRIISKLER
;
A
#
# COMPACT_ATOMS: atom_id res chain seq x y z
N MET A 1 2.19 -23.25 -13.22
CA MET A 1 2.22 -21.84 -13.68
C MET A 1 3.62 -21.50 -14.14
N ALA A 2 3.74 -20.94 -15.35
CA ALA A 2 5.01 -20.44 -15.85
C ALA A 2 5.45 -19.25 -14.98
N ARG A 3 6.70 -19.27 -14.50
CA ARG A 3 7.20 -18.22 -13.60
C ARG A 3 7.59 -16.94 -14.34
N VAL A 4 7.98 -17.09 -15.60
CA VAL A 4 8.32 -15.98 -16.50
C VAL A 4 7.15 -15.72 -17.44
N ILE A 5 6.64 -14.49 -17.45
CA ILE A 5 5.50 -14.07 -18.29
C ILE A 5 5.84 -12.81 -19.09
N HIS A 6 5.08 -12.55 -20.16
CA HIS A 6 5.26 -11.32 -20.95
C HIS A 6 4.87 -10.07 -20.15
N ILE A 7 5.58 -8.95 -20.32
CA ILE A 7 5.36 -7.70 -19.59
C ILE A 7 3.91 -7.20 -19.67
N ASN A 8 3.28 -7.29 -20.85
CA ASN A 8 1.89 -6.88 -21.03
C ASN A 8 0.89 -7.80 -20.29
N LEU A 9 1.21 -9.09 -20.12
CA LEU A 9 0.41 -9.99 -19.28
C LEU A 9 0.63 -9.67 -17.80
N PHE A 10 1.87 -9.32 -17.40
CA PHE A 10 2.15 -8.84 -16.05
C PHE A 10 1.38 -7.55 -15.71
N GLN A 11 1.20 -6.63 -16.67
CA GLN A 11 0.35 -5.45 -16.48
C GLN A 11 -1.13 -5.82 -16.29
N ILE A 12 -1.64 -6.86 -16.96
CA ILE A 12 -2.98 -7.39 -16.70
C ILE A 12 -3.07 -8.01 -15.30
N LEU A 13 -2.08 -8.81 -14.88
CA LEU A 13 -2.01 -9.41 -13.54
C LEU A 13 -2.06 -8.34 -12.45
N ARG A 14 -1.16 -7.37 -12.53
CA ARG A 14 -1.12 -6.23 -11.61
C ARG A 14 -2.40 -5.44 -11.66
N GLY A 15 -2.98 -5.28 -12.86
CA GLY A 15 -4.21 -4.51 -13.09
C GLY A 15 -5.39 -5.13 -12.36
N TYR A 16 -5.58 -6.43 -12.56
CA TYR A 16 -6.58 -7.23 -11.87
C TYR A 16 -6.38 -7.20 -10.35
N ALA A 17 -5.15 -7.43 -9.90
CA ALA A 17 -4.78 -7.48 -8.49
C ALA A 17 -4.97 -6.14 -7.76
N SER A 18 -4.69 -5.01 -8.43
CA SER A 18 -4.77 -3.65 -7.86
C SER A 18 -6.08 -2.92 -8.22
N LEU A 19 -7.10 -3.64 -8.71
CA LEU A 19 -8.43 -3.11 -9.07
C LEU A 19 -8.41 -1.99 -10.12
N VAL A 20 -7.47 -2.02 -11.05
CA VAL A 20 -7.41 -1.06 -12.16
C VAL A 20 -8.66 -1.24 -13.03
N PRO A 21 -9.43 -0.17 -13.33
CA PRO A 21 -10.66 -0.33 -14.09
C PRO A 21 -10.37 -0.92 -15.47
N PRO A 22 -11.17 -1.90 -15.95
CA PRO A 22 -10.89 -2.61 -17.19
C PRO A 22 -10.74 -1.71 -18.42
N ASN A 23 -11.43 -0.57 -18.47
CA ASN A 23 -11.30 0.40 -19.57
C ASN A 23 -9.96 1.17 -19.60
N ARG A 24 -9.14 1.05 -18.56
CA ARG A 24 -7.75 1.57 -18.52
C ARG A 24 -6.72 0.48 -18.75
N LEU A 25 -7.13 -0.79 -18.74
CA LEU A 25 -6.25 -1.90 -19.07
C LEU A 25 -6.12 -2.04 -20.59
N GLN A 26 -4.93 -2.38 -21.04
CA GLN A 26 -4.66 -2.66 -22.44
C GLN A 26 -4.64 -4.17 -22.65
N PHE A 27 -5.66 -4.69 -23.33
CA PHE A 27 -5.68 -6.12 -23.68
C PHE A 27 -4.51 -6.42 -24.64
N PRO A 28 -3.68 -7.46 -24.39
CA PRO A 28 -2.48 -7.74 -25.18
C PRO A 28 -2.81 -8.39 -26.53
N SER A 29 -3.43 -7.63 -27.43
CA SER A 29 -3.92 -8.09 -28.73
C SER A 29 -2.82 -8.58 -29.67
N HIS A 30 -1.57 -8.14 -29.49
CA HIS A 30 -0.41 -8.52 -30.28
C HIS A 30 0.18 -9.89 -29.90
N LEU A 31 -0.12 -10.44 -28.72
CA LEU A 31 0.35 -11.76 -28.31
C LEU A 31 -0.45 -12.87 -28.96
N GLN A 32 0.07 -14.10 -28.99
CA GLN A 32 -0.66 -15.27 -29.50
C GLN A 32 -1.91 -15.56 -28.64
N ALA A 33 -2.97 -16.09 -29.26
CA ALA A 33 -4.24 -16.36 -28.59
C ALA A 33 -4.08 -17.36 -27.44
N GLN A 34 -3.43 -18.49 -27.70
CA GLN A 34 -3.14 -19.52 -26.70
C GLN A 34 -2.37 -18.96 -25.49
N VAL A 35 -1.32 -18.16 -25.73
CA VAL A 35 -0.50 -17.59 -24.65
C VAL A 35 -1.31 -16.68 -23.73
N THR A 36 -2.19 -15.84 -24.28
CA THR A 36 -3.05 -14.95 -23.48
C THR A 36 -4.15 -15.74 -22.75
N HIS A 37 -4.73 -16.75 -23.41
CA HIS A 37 -5.75 -17.62 -22.83
C HIS A 37 -5.20 -18.43 -21.66
N ASP A 38 -4.10 -19.17 -21.86
CA ASP A 38 -3.42 -19.95 -20.81
C ASP A 38 -3.06 -19.06 -19.62
N PHE A 39 -2.57 -17.84 -19.90
CA PHE A 39 -2.28 -16.87 -18.84
C PHE A 39 -3.52 -16.50 -18.01
N LEU A 40 -4.65 -16.19 -18.66
CA LEU A 40 -5.88 -15.80 -17.94
C LEU A 40 -6.43 -16.96 -17.11
N VAL A 41 -6.34 -18.19 -17.61
CA VAL A 41 -6.73 -19.40 -16.88
C VAL A 41 -5.79 -19.64 -15.70
N ASP A 42 -4.48 -19.71 -15.95
CA ASP A 42 -3.51 -20.14 -14.95
C ASP A 42 -3.21 -19.04 -13.91
N HIS A 43 -3.05 -17.79 -14.34
CA HIS A 43 -2.56 -16.71 -13.49
C HIS A 43 -3.64 -15.80 -12.91
N ILE A 44 -4.88 -15.87 -13.41
CA ILE A 44 -6.01 -15.09 -12.88
C ILE A 44 -7.09 -16.03 -12.33
N LEU A 45 -7.67 -16.88 -13.15
CA LEU A 45 -8.83 -17.71 -12.80
C LEU A 45 -8.50 -18.79 -11.75
N LEU A 46 -7.44 -19.56 -11.99
CA LEU A 46 -7.02 -20.68 -11.13
C LEU A 46 -5.93 -20.30 -10.13
N ASN A 47 -5.64 -19.00 -10.02
CA ASN A 47 -4.61 -18.53 -9.12
C ASN A 47 -5.03 -18.71 -7.66
N ALA A 48 -4.30 -19.55 -6.92
CA ALA A 48 -4.58 -19.84 -5.53
C ALA A 48 -4.62 -18.58 -4.64
N HIS A 49 -3.84 -17.55 -4.97
CA HIS A 49 -3.89 -16.27 -4.27
C HIS A 49 -5.26 -15.60 -4.43
N PHE A 50 -5.77 -15.51 -5.67
CA PHE A 50 -7.07 -14.88 -5.93
C PHE A 50 -8.27 -15.73 -5.49
N GLN A 51 -8.08 -17.02 -5.25
CA GLN A 51 -9.10 -17.85 -4.60
C GLN A 51 -9.24 -17.55 -3.11
N ASN A 52 -8.14 -17.23 -2.42
CA ASN A 52 -8.14 -16.93 -0.98
C ASN A 52 -8.32 -15.44 -0.67
N TYR A 53 -7.80 -14.58 -1.55
CA TYR A 53 -7.80 -13.12 -1.43
C TYR A 53 -8.36 -12.46 -2.70
N PRO A 54 -9.63 -12.75 -3.08
CA PRO A 54 -10.20 -12.26 -4.32
C PRO A 54 -10.45 -10.74 -4.30
N PRO A 55 -10.29 -10.06 -5.45
CA PRO A 55 -10.98 -8.80 -5.70
C PRO A 55 -12.49 -8.92 -5.44
N SER A 56 -13.15 -7.81 -5.08
CA SER A 56 -14.61 -7.79 -4.90
C SER A 56 -15.35 -8.35 -6.12
N THR A 57 -16.49 -9.01 -5.87
CA THR A 57 -17.34 -9.61 -6.90
C THR A 57 -17.68 -8.63 -8.03
N ASP A 58 -17.97 -7.37 -7.70
CA ASP A 58 -18.30 -6.35 -8.70
C ASP A 58 -17.12 -6.01 -9.62
N TYR A 59 -15.90 -5.99 -9.07
CA TYR A 59 -14.70 -5.79 -9.87
C TYR A 59 -14.45 -6.99 -10.78
N GLN A 60 -14.53 -8.22 -10.23
CA GLN A 60 -14.37 -9.45 -11.02
C GLN A 60 -15.36 -9.50 -12.18
N LYS A 61 -16.65 -9.16 -11.96
CA LYS A 61 -17.66 -9.04 -13.02
C LYS A 61 -17.22 -8.09 -14.12
N SER A 62 -16.81 -6.89 -13.73
CA SER A 62 -16.41 -5.85 -14.68
C SER A 62 -15.19 -6.29 -15.49
N PHE A 63 -14.23 -6.95 -14.85
CA PHE A 63 -13.04 -7.49 -15.47
C PHE A 63 -13.37 -8.60 -16.47
N TRP A 64 -14.12 -9.63 -16.08
CA TRP A 64 -14.46 -10.75 -16.96
C TRP A 64 -15.41 -10.34 -18.10
N LYS A 65 -16.35 -9.42 -17.85
CA LYS A 65 -17.17 -8.80 -18.89
C LYS A 65 -16.34 -8.08 -19.95
N TRP A 66 -15.18 -7.53 -19.56
CA TRP A 66 -14.24 -6.91 -20.49
C TRP A 66 -13.34 -7.93 -21.18
N VAL A 67 -12.85 -8.95 -20.48
CA VAL A 67 -11.95 -9.99 -21.04
C VAL A 67 -12.63 -10.87 -22.08
N ILE A 68 -13.84 -11.36 -21.78
CA ILE A 68 -14.52 -12.40 -22.58
C ILE A 68 -14.67 -11.99 -24.07
N PRO A 69 -15.20 -10.81 -24.42
CA PRO A 69 -15.33 -10.41 -25.83
C PRO A 69 -13.99 -10.28 -26.57
N HIS A 70 -12.91 -9.95 -25.84
CA HIS A 70 -11.58 -9.89 -26.44
C HIS A 70 -11.03 -11.28 -26.73
N LEU A 71 -11.28 -12.25 -25.84
CA LEU A 71 -10.91 -13.65 -26.06
C LEU A 71 -11.69 -14.27 -27.21
N GLU A 72 -13.02 -14.13 -27.22
CA GLU A 72 -13.90 -14.65 -28.27
C GLU A 72 -13.43 -14.18 -29.65
N LYS A 73 -13.28 -12.86 -29.83
CA LYS A 73 -12.81 -12.27 -31.09
C LYS A 73 -11.42 -12.76 -31.51
N LYS A 74 -10.53 -13.03 -30.55
CA LYS A 74 -9.16 -13.46 -30.83
C LYS A 74 -9.12 -14.92 -31.29
N LEU A 75 -10.00 -15.74 -30.72
CA LEU A 75 -10.10 -17.18 -31.00
C LEU A 75 -10.98 -17.50 -32.20
N GLU A 76 -11.88 -16.58 -32.63
CA GLU A 76 -12.62 -16.71 -33.89
C GLU A 76 -11.72 -16.96 -35.12
N SER A 77 -10.47 -16.47 -35.08
CA SER A 77 -9.48 -16.66 -36.15
C SER A 77 -8.70 -17.98 -36.08
N ASP A 78 -8.89 -18.77 -35.02
CA ASP A 78 -8.15 -20.00 -34.74
C ASP A 78 -9.14 -21.13 -34.34
N SER A 79 -9.58 -21.90 -35.34
CA SER A 79 -10.65 -22.90 -35.19
C SER A 79 -10.30 -24.10 -34.31
N GLU A 80 -9.06 -24.20 -33.82
CA GLU A 80 -8.61 -25.30 -32.96
C GLU A 80 -8.70 -24.97 -31.46
N ILE A 81 -8.96 -23.71 -31.08
CA ILE A 81 -8.93 -23.27 -29.68
C ILE A 81 -10.25 -22.61 -29.30
N GLU A 82 -10.91 -23.15 -28.27
CA GLU A 82 -12.12 -22.58 -27.67
C GLU A 82 -11.80 -21.86 -26.34
N VAL A 83 -12.65 -20.92 -25.95
CA VAL A 83 -12.58 -20.29 -24.63
C VAL A 83 -12.84 -21.37 -23.57
N ASP A 84 -11.99 -21.43 -22.55
CA ASP A 84 -12.13 -22.40 -21.46
C ASP A 84 -13.47 -22.22 -20.75
N SER A 85 -14.25 -23.31 -20.61
CA SER A 85 -15.61 -23.25 -20.06
C SER A 85 -15.65 -22.65 -18.65
N ARG A 86 -14.56 -22.83 -17.87
CA ARG A 86 -14.44 -22.31 -16.50
C ARG A 86 -14.49 -20.79 -16.44
N ILE A 87 -14.10 -20.09 -17.50
CA ILE A 87 -14.22 -18.62 -17.59
C ILE A 87 -15.70 -18.22 -17.62
N TYR A 88 -16.51 -18.89 -18.45
CA TYR A 88 -17.95 -18.63 -18.54
C TYR A 88 -18.69 -19.07 -17.28
N GLU A 89 -18.34 -20.24 -16.73
CA GLU A 89 -18.88 -20.74 -15.46
C GLU A 89 -18.67 -19.72 -14.34
N LEU A 90 -17.44 -19.25 -14.14
CA LEU A 90 -17.15 -18.19 -13.16
C LEU A 90 -17.96 -16.93 -13.44
N TYR A 91 -18.02 -16.46 -14.69
CA TYR A 91 -18.73 -15.23 -15.00
C TYR A 91 -20.24 -15.34 -14.73
N LEU A 92 -20.85 -16.50 -15.01
CA LEU A 92 -22.25 -16.79 -14.69
C LEU A 92 -22.48 -16.86 -13.17
N GLU A 93 -21.60 -17.52 -12.42
CA GLU A 93 -21.63 -17.54 -10.96
C GLU A 93 -21.57 -16.13 -10.38
N LEU A 94 -20.63 -15.33 -10.86
CA LEU A 94 -20.50 -13.93 -10.49
C LEU A 94 -21.82 -13.21 -10.75
N LEU A 95 -22.38 -13.28 -11.97
CA LEU A 95 -23.64 -12.61 -12.32
C LEU A 95 -24.76 -12.94 -11.33
N ASN A 96 -24.88 -14.21 -10.94
CA ASN A 96 -25.88 -14.70 -9.99
C ASN A 96 -25.58 -14.32 -8.52
N ALA A 97 -24.33 -14.04 -8.17
CA ALA A 97 -23.95 -13.62 -6.82
C ALA A 97 -24.46 -12.20 -6.44
N SER A 98 -25.00 -11.43 -7.39
CA SER A 98 -25.64 -10.13 -7.07
C SER A 98 -27.15 -10.26 -6.90
N THR A 99 -27.59 -10.73 -5.73
CA THR A 99 -28.91 -10.41 -5.17
C THR A 99 -28.93 -10.70 -3.66
N GLY A 100 -28.54 -9.72 -2.84
CA GLY A 100 -29.10 -9.58 -1.49
C GLY A 100 -30.29 -8.62 -1.56
N PRO A 101 -31.33 -8.75 -0.69
CA PRO A 101 -32.47 -7.84 -0.65
C PRO A 101 -32.07 -6.49 -0.02
N GLY A 102 -31.16 -5.78 -0.66
CA GLY A 102 -30.86 -4.38 -0.41
C GLY A 102 -31.42 -3.58 -1.56
N LEU A 103 -32.22 -2.54 -1.27
CA LEU A 103 -32.68 -1.58 -2.26
C LEU A 103 -31.50 -1.13 -3.13
N ILE A 104 -31.68 -1.19 -4.44
CA ILE A 104 -30.73 -0.72 -5.44
C ILE A 104 -30.28 0.69 -5.04
N GLY A 105 -29.00 0.85 -4.65
CA GLY A 105 -28.38 2.14 -4.38
C GLY A 105 -28.10 2.52 -2.91
N GLN A 106 -28.24 1.63 -1.91
CA GLN A 106 -28.00 2.01 -0.49
C GLN A 106 -26.97 1.18 0.30
N ALA A 107 -26.46 0.07 -0.23
CA ALA A 107 -25.38 -0.66 0.45
C ALA A 107 -24.01 -0.05 0.07
N PRO A 108 -23.10 0.21 1.03
CA PRO A 108 -21.73 0.60 0.70
C PRO A 108 -21.08 -0.49 -0.17
N PRO A 109 -20.22 -0.14 -1.13
CA PRO A 109 -19.54 -1.11 -1.97
C PRO A 109 -18.77 -2.11 -1.11
N SER A 110 -18.83 -3.38 -1.49
CA SER A 110 -18.15 -4.46 -0.77
C SER A 110 -16.65 -4.19 -0.65
N GLN A 111 -16.08 -4.48 0.52
CA GLN A 111 -14.63 -4.48 0.73
C GLN A 111 -13.97 -5.42 -0.30
N SER A 112 -12.73 -5.11 -0.67
CA SER A 112 -11.99 -5.88 -1.69
C SER A 112 -10.58 -6.16 -1.22
N TYR A 113 -10.09 -7.36 -1.48
CA TYR A 113 -8.65 -7.55 -1.44
C TYR A 113 -8.02 -6.80 -2.61
N VAL A 114 -6.93 -6.13 -2.32
CA VAL A 114 -6.06 -5.42 -3.26
C VAL A 114 -4.67 -6.01 -3.08
N THR A 115 -4.00 -6.36 -4.16
CA THR A 115 -2.63 -6.89 -4.13
C THR A 115 -1.72 -6.04 -4.99
N HIS A 116 -0.65 -5.57 -4.37
CA HIS A 116 0.37 -4.73 -4.98
C HIS A 116 1.65 -5.53 -5.20
N PHE A 117 2.27 -5.38 -6.37
CA PHE A 117 3.54 -6.01 -6.72
C PHE A 117 4.66 -4.99 -6.67
N TRP A 118 5.79 -5.36 -6.06
CA TRP A 118 6.99 -4.52 -5.97
C TRP A 118 8.26 -5.37 -5.93
N SER A 119 9.42 -4.79 -6.24
CA SER A 119 10.70 -5.49 -6.19
C SER A 119 11.80 -4.56 -5.69
N LEU A 120 12.85 -5.15 -5.11
CA LEU A 120 14.08 -4.44 -4.74
C LEU A 120 14.97 -4.17 -5.96
N ASP A 121 14.93 -5.05 -6.96
CA ASP A 121 15.72 -4.93 -8.17
C ASP A 121 14.83 -4.36 -9.29
N SER A 122 14.87 -3.05 -9.48
CA SER A 122 14.18 -2.38 -10.60
C SER A 122 14.90 -2.60 -11.95
N LYS A 123 16.04 -3.30 -11.96
CA LYS A 123 16.82 -3.54 -13.17
C LYS A 123 16.31 -4.82 -13.84
N ASN A 124 15.53 -4.63 -14.91
CA ASN A 124 15.07 -5.68 -15.82
C ASN A 124 16.29 -6.39 -16.46
N ASN A 125 16.87 -7.37 -15.76
CA ASN A 125 18.12 -8.02 -16.13
C ASN A 125 17.85 -9.29 -16.96
N GLY A 126 17.50 -9.13 -18.25
CA GLY A 126 17.99 -10.11 -19.22
C GLY A 126 17.11 -10.50 -20.41
N ILE A 127 15.81 -10.19 -20.43
CA ILE A 127 14.97 -10.50 -21.60
C ILE A 127 14.07 -9.29 -21.92
N PRO A 128 14.17 -8.70 -23.13
CA PRO A 128 13.24 -7.67 -23.56
C PRO A 128 11.81 -8.21 -23.49
N ASN A 129 10.93 -7.53 -22.76
CA ASN A 129 9.48 -7.79 -22.68
C ASN A 129 9.02 -9.02 -21.86
N SER A 130 9.84 -9.60 -20.98
CA SER A 130 9.35 -10.58 -20.00
C SER A 130 9.65 -10.16 -18.56
N VAL A 131 8.94 -10.78 -17.62
CA VAL A 131 9.00 -10.55 -16.18
C VAL A 131 9.06 -11.91 -15.49
N ASP A 132 10.05 -12.11 -14.62
CA ASP A 132 10.05 -13.23 -13.69
C ASP A 132 9.26 -12.87 -12.43
N LEU A 133 8.20 -13.61 -12.15
CA LEU A 133 7.33 -13.36 -11.00
C LEU A 133 8.06 -13.62 -9.66
N ASP A 134 9.09 -14.46 -9.64
CA ASP A 134 9.87 -14.76 -8.42
C ASP A 134 10.72 -13.55 -7.98
N GLU A 135 10.98 -12.58 -8.86
CA GLU A 135 11.68 -11.33 -8.54
C GLU A 135 10.80 -10.31 -7.81
N TYR A 136 9.48 -10.55 -7.76
CA TYR A 136 8.52 -9.64 -7.16
C TYR A 136 8.05 -10.13 -5.79
N GLN A 137 7.93 -9.16 -4.88
CA GLN A 137 7.18 -9.29 -3.65
C GLN A 137 5.75 -8.81 -3.86
N THR A 138 4.85 -9.30 -3.03
CA THR A 138 3.44 -8.87 -3.00
C THR A 138 3.06 -8.31 -1.64
N THR A 139 2.18 -7.32 -1.65
CA THR A 139 1.51 -6.82 -0.46
C THR A 139 0.01 -6.79 -0.71
N THR A 140 -0.71 -7.62 0.02
CA THR A 140 -2.16 -7.79 -0.07
C THR A 140 -2.84 -7.14 1.13
N LEU A 141 -3.90 -6.38 0.90
CA LEU A 141 -4.71 -5.75 1.95
C LEU A 141 -6.18 -5.96 1.66
N LEU A 142 -6.99 -6.08 2.71
CA LEU A 142 -8.42 -5.85 2.60
C LEU A 142 -8.68 -4.34 2.75
N GLU A 143 -9.22 -3.73 1.71
CA GLU A 143 -9.49 -2.28 1.68
C GLU A 143 -10.98 -1.99 1.45
N SER A 144 -11.39 -0.83 1.96
CA SER A 144 -12.64 -0.19 1.57
C SER A 144 -12.58 0.29 0.13
N ARG A 145 -13.74 0.32 -0.52
CA ARG A 145 -13.93 0.92 -1.85
C ARG A 145 -14.69 2.24 -1.77
N THR A 146 -14.65 2.92 -0.63
CA THR A 146 -15.15 4.29 -0.50
C THR A 146 -14.04 5.19 0.06
N MET A 147 -14.06 6.47 -0.31
CA MET A 147 -13.11 7.47 0.24
C MET A 147 -13.29 7.67 1.75
N ILE A 148 -14.52 7.54 2.25
CA ILE A 148 -14.86 7.63 3.67
C ILE A 148 -15.76 6.44 3.98
N GLU A 149 -15.40 5.65 4.98
CA GLU A 149 -16.23 4.57 5.55
C GLU A 149 -16.24 4.75 7.07
N SER A 150 -17.42 4.65 7.69
CA SER A 150 -17.57 4.79 9.15
C SER A 150 -16.97 6.08 9.74
N GLY A 151 -16.98 7.18 8.98
CA GLY A 151 -16.45 8.48 9.41
C GLY A 151 -14.93 8.60 9.39
N THR A 152 -14.21 7.62 8.80
CA THR A 152 -12.75 7.64 8.69
C THR A 152 -12.30 7.50 7.22
N THR A 153 -11.14 8.08 6.92
CA THR A 153 -10.40 7.93 5.65
C THR A 153 -9.34 6.83 5.72
N GLY A 154 -9.13 6.22 6.89
CA GLY A 154 -8.04 5.28 7.15
C GLY A 154 -8.27 3.86 6.62
N LEU A 155 -9.41 3.56 6.00
CA LEU A 155 -9.77 2.21 5.51
C LEU A 155 -9.38 1.95 4.04
N ARG A 156 -8.52 2.80 3.46
CA ARG A 156 -7.92 2.62 2.12
C ARG A 156 -6.48 3.10 2.11
N THR A 157 -5.71 2.66 1.11
CA THR A 157 -4.36 3.20 0.88
C THR A 157 -4.42 4.53 0.10
N TRP A 158 -3.63 5.51 0.54
CA TRP A 158 -3.53 6.84 -0.08
C TRP A 158 -2.23 7.02 -0.85
N LEU A 159 -2.23 7.91 -1.86
CA LEU A 159 -1.10 8.13 -2.77
C LEU A 159 0.23 8.35 -2.04
N ALA A 160 0.27 9.21 -1.01
CA ALA A 160 1.50 9.46 -0.27
C ALA A 160 2.11 8.20 0.37
N SER A 161 1.28 7.20 0.72
CA SER A 161 1.73 5.92 1.26
C SER A 161 2.44 5.09 0.19
N PHE A 162 1.91 5.03 -1.03
CA PHE A 162 2.59 4.41 -2.18
C PHE A 162 3.93 5.09 -2.49
N ILE A 163 3.97 6.42 -2.47
CA ILE A 163 5.19 7.18 -2.74
C ILE A 163 6.25 6.95 -1.65
N LEU A 164 5.85 6.98 -0.38
CA LEU A 164 6.77 6.72 0.73
C LEU A 164 7.27 5.28 0.72
N ALA A 165 6.40 4.30 0.45
CA ALA A 165 6.79 2.90 0.30
C ALA A 165 7.80 2.73 -0.84
N GLN A 166 7.57 3.35 -1.99
CA GLN A 166 8.50 3.32 -3.12
C GLN A 166 9.86 3.94 -2.75
N TYR A 167 9.86 5.08 -2.05
CA TYR A 167 11.08 5.70 -1.56
C TYR A 167 11.87 4.76 -0.64
N LEU A 168 11.19 4.04 0.26
CA LEU A 168 11.82 3.07 1.16
C LEU A 168 12.29 1.80 0.46
N ILE A 169 11.57 1.32 -0.56
CA ILE A 169 12.00 0.19 -1.41
C ILE A 169 13.32 0.52 -2.12
N LEU A 170 13.46 1.75 -2.61
CA LEU A 170 14.69 2.24 -3.24
C LEU A 170 15.81 2.53 -2.23
N ASN A 171 15.46 2.73 -0.95
CA ASN A 171 16.39 3.06 0.13
C ASN A 171 16.18 2.15 1.36
N PRO A 172 16.27 0.81 1.22
CA PRO A 172 15.83 -0.12 2.26
C PRO A 172 16.69 -0.06 3.53
N VAL A 173 17.92 0.46 3.42
CA VAL A 173 18.80 0.77 4.56
C VAL A 173 18.16 1.75 5.57
N LEU A 174 17.18 2.54 5.14
CA LEU A 174 16.49 3.47 6.03
C LEU A 174 15.64 2.78 7.08
N VAL A 175 15.12 1.56 6.82
CA VAL A 175 14.22 0.83 7.73
C VAL A 175 14.80 -0.49 8.25
N ARG A 176 15.73 -1.10 7.50
CA ARG A 176 16.38 -2.34 7.93
C ARG A 176 17.05 -2.18 9.29
N ARG A 177 16.78 -3.12 10.19
CA ARG A 177 17.34 -3.16 11.56
C ARG A 177 17.00 -1.96 12.44
N LYS A 178 16.03 -1.14 12.03
CA LYS A 178 15.60 0.01 12.79
C LYS A 178 14.32 -0.28 13.56
N ARG A 179 14.16 0.39 14.68
CA ARG A 179 12.87 0.51 15.35
C ARG A 179 12.09 1.60 14.65
N THR A 180 10.91 1.26 14.13
CA THR A 180 10.12 2.14 13.28
C THR A 180 8.75 2.37 13.90
N LEU A 181 8.29 3.62 13.95
CA LEU A 181 6.92 3.97 14.32
C LEU A 181 6.21 4.57 13.11
N GLU A 182 5.12 3.98 12.67
CA GLU A 182 4.22 4.56 11.67
C GLU A 182 3.05 5.28 12.36
N LEU A 183 2.94 6.58 12.12
CA LEU A 183 1.85 7.44 12.59
C LEU A 183 0.71 7.45 11.57
N GLY A 184 -0.51 7.14 12.03
CA GLY A 184 -1.69 7.08 11.17
C GLY A 184 -1.54 6.03 10.08
N ALA A 185 -1.27 4.78 10.50
CA ALA A 185 -0.97 3.66 9.62
C ALA A 185 -2.12 3.28 8.67
N GLY A 186 -3.35 3.72 8.97
CA GLY A 186 -4.51 3.43 8.12
C GLY A 186 -4.74 1.92 8.00
N VAL A 187 -4.92 1.41 6.78
CA VAL A 187 -5.05 -0.03 6.50
C VAL A 187 -3.75 -0.82 6.64
N GLY A 188 -2.62 -0.14 6.82
CA GLY A 188 -1.32 -0.77 7.09
C GLY A 188 -0.47 -1.11 5.86
N PHE A 189 -0.74 -0.52 4.70
CA PHE A 189 0.04 -0.79 3.47
C PHE A 189 1.54 -0.52 3.65
N LEU A 190 1.90 0.67 4.14
CA LEU A 190 3.30 1.06 4.30
C LEU A 190 4.00 0.17 5.33
N GLY A 191 3.40 -0.10 6.49
CA GLY A 191 4.00 -1.02 7.45
C GLY A 191 4.14 -2.47 6.94
N CYS A 192 3.23 -2.97 6.09
CA CYS A 192 3.43 -4.26 5.42
C CYS A 192 4.71 -4.27 4.58
N VAL A 193 4.95 -3.19 3.82
CA VAL A 193 6.17 -3.03 3.02
C VAL A 193 7.39 -2.90 3.93
N VAL A 194 7.33 -2.09 4.99
CA VAL A 194 8.44 -1.89 5.95
C VAL A 194 8.84 -3.19 6.64
N ALA A 195 7.88 -3.95 7.18
CA ALA A 195 8.13 -5.25 7.80
C ALA A 195 8.76 -6.24 6.80
N SER A 196 8.29 -6.22 5.55
CA SER A 196 8.88 -7.02 4.47
C SER A 196 10.32 -6.61 4.17
N LEU A 197 10.62 -5.31 4.09
CA LEU A 197 11.97 -4.79 3.86
C LEU A 197 12.96 -5.14 4.98
N GLN A 198 12.48 -5.18 6.23
CA GLN A 198 13.24 -5.63 7.40
C GLN A 198 13.58 -7.13 7.31
N LEU A 199 12.64 -7.98 6.85
CA LEU A 199 12.88 -9.41 6.62
C LEU A 199 13.76 -9.72 5.41
N LEU A 200 13.74 -8.87 4.38
CA LEU A 200 14.53 -9.07 3.17
C LEU A 200 15.99 -8.64 3.32
N ASP A 201 16.42 -8.23 4.51
CA ASP A 201 17.85 -8.02 4.78
C ASP A 201 18.62 -9.34 4.66
N ARG A 202 19.54 -9.43 3.70
CA ARG A 202 20.30 -10.64 3.38
C ARG A 202 21.62 -10.74 4.15
N SER A 203 21.96 -9.76 4.99
CA SER A 203 23.24 -9.82 5.71
C SER A 203 23.18 -10.77 6.91
N SER A 204 24.04 -11.79 6.86
CA SER A 204 24.12 -12.94 7.79
C SER A 204 24.60 -12.58 9.20
N ASP A 205 25.14 -11.39 9.40
CA ASP A 205 25.87 -11.00 10.63
C ASP A 205 25.04 -10.06 11.53
N ALA A 206 23.72 -10.02 11.34
CA ALA A 206 22.84 -9.05 12.00
C ALA A 206 22.43 -9.47 13.42
N GLU A 207 22.72 -8.64 14.42
CA GLU A 207 22.25 -8.85 15.80
C GLU A 207 20.75 -8.51 16.02
N SER A 208 20.11 -7.77 15.11
CA SER A 208 18.71 -7.35 15.24
C SER A 208 18.00 -7.22 13.89
N LEU A 209 16.77 -7.74 13.81
CA LEU A 209 15.87 -7.63 12.64
C LEU A 209 15.24 -6.22 12.51
N GLY A 210 15.21 -5.45 13.60
CA GLY A 210 14.37 -4.27 13.75
C GLY A 210 13.02 -4.61 14.38
N ALA A 211 12.20 -3.57 14.52
CA ALA A 211 10.84 -3.68 15.05
C ALA A 211 9.96 -2.58 14.46
N LEU A 212 8.65 -2.82 14.40
CA LEU A 212 7.68 -1.92 13.78
C LEU A 212 6.47 -1.74 14.71
N TRP A 213 6.14 -0.49 15.00
CA TRP A 213 4.89 -0.08 15.62
C TRP A 213 4.03 0.63 14.58
N MET A 214 2.83 0.13 14.36
CA MET A 214 1.84 0.73 13.47
C MET A 214 0.74 1.34 14.34
N SER A 215 0.52 2.64 14.20
CA SER A 215 -0.36 3.36 15.11
C SER A 215 -1.48 4.09 14.40
N ASP A 216 -2.66 4.10 15.02
CA ASP A 216 -3.82 4.87 14.58
C ASP A 216 -4.68 5.21 15.82
N ILE A 217 -5.53 6.23 15.70
CA ILE A 217 -6.47 6.62 16.76
C ILE A 217 -7.80 5.86 16.64
N ASN A 218 -8.13 5.35 15.46
CA ASN A 218 -9.40 4.67 15.23
C ASN A 218 -9.25 3.15 15.40
N ASP A 219 -9.91 2.58 16.41
CA ASP A 219 -9.83 1.14 16.72
C ASP A 219 -10.21 0.23 15.54
N SER A 220 -11.18 0.63 14.72
CA SER A 220 -11.60 -0.17 13.55
C SER A 220 -10.55 -0.15 12.44
N VAL A 221 -9.89 0.99 12.24
CA VAL A 221 -8.77 1.15 11.32
C VAL A 221 -7.57 0.35 11.82
N LEU A 222 -7.24 0.49 13.11
CA LEU A 222 -6.14 -0.25 13.73
C LEU A 222 -6.37 -1.75 13.68
N SER A 223 -7.59 -2.23 13.95
CA SER A 223 -7.93 -3.65 13.80
C SER A 223 -7.74 -4.12 12.35
N ARG A 224 -8.17 -3.32 11.37
CA ARG A 224 -7.93 -3.62 9.95
C ARG A 224 -6.44 -3.69 9.63
N CYS A 225 -5.66 -2.73 10.10
CA CYS A 225 -4.21 -2.67 9.99
C CYS A 225 -3.54 -3.95 10.49
N CYS A 226 -3.87 -4.37 11.72
CA CYS A 226 -3.30 -5.59 12.32
C CYS A 226 -3.68 -6.84 11.54
N ASN A 227 -4.94 -6.93 11.09
CA ASN A 227 -5.38 -8.05 10.28
C ASN A 227 -4.63 -8.11 8.95
N ASN A 228 -4.42 -6.97 8.29
CA ASN A 228 -3.72 -6.89 7.00
C ASN A 228 -2.24 -7.26 7.12
N VAL A 229 -1.52 -6.75 8.13
CA VAL A 229 -0.09 -7.07 8.31
C VAL A 229 0.14 -8.53 8.68
N GLN A 230 -0.88 -9.18 9.28
CA GLN A 230 -0.88 -10.60 9.65
C GLN A 230 -1.50 -11.52 8.58
N LEU A 231 -1.89 -11.01 7.40
CA LEU A 231 -2.41 -11.88 6.33
C LEU A 231 -1.35 -12.93 5.94
N PRO A 232 -1.67 -14.23 5.93
CA PRO A 232 -0.70 -15.29 5.66
C PRO A 232 0.03 -15.21 4.31
N CYS A 233 -0.56 -14.53 3.32
CA CYS A 233 0.07 -14.30 2.01
C CYS A 233 1.11 -13.16 2.00
N ASN A 234 1.16 -12.34 3.05
CA ASN A 234 2.13 -11.26 3.16
C ASN A 234 3.39 -11.73 3.88
N LEU A 235 4.56 -11.36 3.35
CA LEU A 235 5.84 -11.60 4.04
C LEU A 235 5.88 -10.96 5.43
N SER A 236 5.20 -9.81 5.61
CA SER A 236 5.07 -9.13 6.91
C SER A 236 4.50 -10.01 8.02
N CYS A 237 3.67 -11.00 7.70
CA CYS A 237 3.08 -11.93 8.68
C CYS A 237 4.16 -12.75 9.42
N SER A 238 5.32 -12.97 8.78
CA SER A 238 6.45 -13.69 9.37
C SER A 238 7.36 -12.82 10.25
N HIS A 239 7.09 -11.51 10.35
CA HIS A 239 7.94 -10.60 11.13
C HIS A 239 7.56 -10.67 12.62
N PRO A 240 8.45 -11.13 13.52
CA PRO A 240 8.11 -11.39 14.92
C PRO A 240 7.88 -10.12 15.76
N ASN A 241 8.47 -8.99 15.33
CA ASN A 241 8.45 -7.73 16.10
C ASN A 241 7.58 -6.66 15.41
N VAL A 242 6.35 -7.01 15.04
CA VAL A 242 5.34 -6.04 14.58
C VAL A 242 4.28 -5.88 15.65
N SER A 243 3.97 -4.65 16.02
CA SER A 243 2.94 -4.30 16.99
C SER A 243 2.02 -3.24 16.42
N CYS A 244 0.73 -3.37 16.70
CA CYS A 244 -0.22 -2.29 16.51
C CYS A 244 -0.45 -1.59 17.85
N CYS A 245 -0.51 -0.27 17.87
CA CYS A 245 -0.84 0.47 19.08
C CYS A 245 -1.83 1.60 18.82
N PHE A 246 -2.73 1.82 19.78
CA PHE A 246 -3.54 3.02 19.82
C PHE A 246 -2.63 4.22 20.12
N LEU A 247 -2.76 5.29 19.35
CA LEU A 247 -1.97 6.50 19.57
C LEU A 247 -2.79 7.75 19.25
N ASP A 248 -3.17 8.47 20.29
CA ASP A 248 -3.79 9.78 20.20
C ASP A 248 -2.72 10.87 20.31
N TRP A 249 -2.51 11.63 19.23
CA TRP A 249 -1.52 12.70 19.20
C TRP A 249 -1.89 13.87 20.11
N SER A 250 -3.18 14.07 20.41
CA SER A 250 -3.65 15.16 21.27
C SER A 250 -3.15 15.05 22.71
N ALA A 251 -2.79 13.84 23.15
CA ALA A 251 -2.14 13.61 24.43
C ALA A 251 -0.79 14.36 24.57
N ALA A 252 -0.15 14.75 23.46
CA ALA A 252 1.06 15.58 23.49
C ALA A 252 0.80 17.04 23.91
N LEU A 253 -0.46 17.48 23.87
CA LEU A 253 -0.89 18.83 24.28
C LEU A 253 -1.60 18.83 25.64
N ASP A 254 -1.97 17.66 26.15
CA ASP A 254 -2.60 17.49 27.46
C ASP A 254 -1.53 17.32 28.55
N PRO A 255 -1.48 18.18 29.58
CA PRO A 255 -0.56 18.04 30.71
C PRO A 255 -0.54 16.64 31.35
N ASP A 256 -1.69 15.97 31.42
CA ASP A 256 -1.80 14.63 32.02
C ASP A 256 -1.42 13.52 31.02
N GLY A 257 -1.52 13.81 29.71
CA GLY A 257 -1.19 12.88 28.62
C GLY A 257 0.29 12.84 28.24
N VAL A 258 1.03 13.93 28.46
CA VAL A 258 2.44 14.06 28.03
C VAL A 258 3.34 13.00 28.67
N ALA A 259 3.22 12.73 29.97
CA ALA A 259 4.11 11.80 30.65
C ALA A 259 3.91 10.34 30.18
N PRO A 260 2.68 9.79 30.13
CA PRO A 260 2.43 8.47 29.53
C PRO A 260 2.87 8.38 28.07
N LEU A 261 2.57 9.39 27.26
CA LEU A 261 2.95 9.41 25.85
C LEU A 261 4.48 9.42 25.67
N THR A 262 5.18 10.19 26.50
CA THR A 262 6.65 10.24 26.47
C THR A 262 7.26 8.89 26.81
N SER A 263 6.72 8.18 27.80
CA SER A 263 7.20 6.84 28.16
C SER A 263 6.96 5.83 27.03
N LEU A 264 5.76 5.84 26.43
CA LEU A 264 5.45 5.02 25.26
C LEU A 264 6.43 5.29 24.11
N LEU A 265 6.66 6.56 23.76
CA LEU A 265 7.52 6.93 22.63
C LEU A 265 9.01 6.63 22.87
N ASN A 266 9.52 6.87 24.08
CA ASN A 266 10.95 6.87 24.36
C ASN A 266 11.46 5.62 25.07
N ASP A 267 10.62 4.90 25.82
CA ASP A 267 11.01 3.71 26.56
C ASP A 267 10.52 2.43 25.88
N GLU A 268 9.25 2.42 25.45
CA GLU A 268 8.64 1.23 24.85
C GLU A 268 8.89 1.13 23.35
N ILE A 269 8.61 2.21 22.59
CA ILE A 269 8.76 2.26 21.13
C ILE A 269 10.19 2.60 20.74
N ASP A 270 10.81 3.61 21.35
CA ASP A 270 12.21 4.00 21.16
C ASP A 270 12.65 3.94 19.68
N ALA A 271 11.88 4.64 18.82
CA ALA A 271 12.02 4.56 17.37
C ALA A 271 13.24 5.34 16.87
N ASP A 272 14.00 4.71 15.96
CA ASP A 272 15.05 5.37 15.18
C ASP A 272 14.44 6.14 13.99
N LEU A 273 13.30 5.65 13.48
CA LEU A 273 12.60 6.22 12.34
C LEU A 273 11.10 6.32 12.61
N ILE A 274 10.55 7.50 12.40
CA ILE A 274 9.10 7.74 12.42
C ILE A 274 8.64 7.89 10.97
N LEU A 275 7.54 7.25 10.60
CA LEU A 275 6.94 7.32 9.28
C LEU A 275 5.54 7.93 9.40
N GLY A 276 5.11 8.65 8.37
CA GLY A 276 3.74 9.13 8.26
C GLY A 276 3.39 9.42 6.81
N ALA A 277 2.22 8.97 6.37
CA ALA A 277 1.77 9.17 5.01
C ALA A 277 0.37 9.80 5.00
N ASP A 278 0.25 10.96 4.35
CA ASP A 278 -1.00 11.71 4.19
C ASP A 278 -1.71 12.08 5.50
N ILE A 279 -0.95 12.25 6.59
CA ILE A 279 -1.47 12.52 7.94
C ILE A 279 -1.74 13.99 8.26
N VAL A 280 -1.57 14.89 7.27
CA VAL A 280 -1.76 16.35 7.41
C VAL A 280 -2.80 16.83 6.39
N PHE A 281 -4.05 16.44 6.60
CA PHE A 281 -5.19 16.86 5.77
C PHE A 281 -6.07 17.92 6.46
N ASP A 282 -6.05 17.97 7.79
CA ASP A 282 -6.77 18.94 8.61
C ASP A 282 -5.76 19.82 9.39
N PRO A 283 -5.83 21.17 9.29
CA PRO A 283 -4.98 22.06 10.08
C PRO A 283 -5.01 21.83 11.60
N ASP A 284 -6.10 21.31 12.15
CA ASP A 284 -6.25 21.08 13.60
C ASP A 284 -5.39 19.90 14.08
N LEU A 285 -4.95 19.01 13.17
CA LEU A 285 -4.02 17.92 13.48
C LEU A 285 -2.56 18.39 13.57
N ILE A 286 -2.23 19.58 13.05
CA ILE A 286 -0.84 20.07 12.98
C ILE A 286 -0.25 20.28 14.38
N PRO A 287 -0.88 21.05 15.30
CA PRO A 287 -0.31 21.24 16.64
C PRO A 287 -0.03 19.94 17.41
N PRO A 288 -0.96 18.97 17.52
CA PRO A 288 -0.68 17.74 18.26
C PRO A 288 0.37 16.86 17.56
N LEU A 289 0.39 16.80 16.23
CA LEU A 289 1.43 16.07 15.49
C LEU A 289 2.83 16.66 15.74
N VAL A 290 2.97 17.98 15.67
CA VAL A 290 4.26 18.66 15.92
C VAL A 290 4.72 18.44 17.37
N ALA A 291 3.81 18.54 18.34
CA ALA A 291 4.12 18.26 19.75
C ALA A 291 4.58 16.81 19.96
N LEU A 292 3.90 15.84 19.34
CA LEU A 292 4.32 14.44 19.38
C LEU A 292 5.70 14.22 18.75
N LEU A 293 5.95 14.79 17.56
CA LEU A 293 7.25 14.70 16.90
C LEU A 293 8.38 15.28 17.77
N ARG A 294 8.12 16.36 18.51
CA ARG A 294 9.09 16.91 19.46
C ARG A 294 9.43 15.93 20.59
N LEU A 295 8.44 15.22 21.14
CA LEU A 295 8.66 14.24 22.19
C LEU A 295 9.42 13.01 21.67
N ALA A 296 9.08 12.55 20.47
CA ALA A 296 9.67 11.36 19.86
C ALA A 296 11.08 11.59 19.29
N LEU A 297 11.39 12.80 18.80
CA LEU A 297 12.69 13.17 18.23
C LEU A 297 13.63 13.81 19.25
N GLN A 298 13.44 13.58 20.55
CA GLN A 298 14.42 14.01 21.55
C GLN A 298 15.77 13.33 21.28
N PRO A 299 16.91 14.04 21.44
CA PRO A 299 18.22 13.47 21.17
C PRO A 299 18.50 12.24 22.03
N THR A 300 19.06 11.20 21.42
CA THR A 300 19.52 10.01 22.14
C THR A 300 20.92 9.62 21.66
N SER A 301 21.43 8.48 22.12
CA SER A 301 22.68 7.91 21.60
C SER A 301 22.56 7.44 20.14
N ARG A 302 21.33 7.25 19.64
CA ARG A 302 21.04 6.84 18.26
C ARG A 302 20.37 7.98 17.50
N PRO A 303 20.74 8.24 16.23
CA PRO A 303 20.13 9.31 15.46
C PRO A 303 18.66 8.99 15.18
N ARG A 304 17.77 9.95 15.47
CA ARG A 304 16.32 9.80 15.22
C ARG A 304 15.86 10.71 14.10
N SER A 305 14.93 10.24 13.28
CA SER A 305 14.34 11.08 12.24
C SER A 305 12.90 10.67 11.93
N ALA A 306 12.13 11.60 11.36
CA ALA A 306 10.83 11.29 10.76
C ALA A 306 10.87 11.47 9.24
N LEU A 307 10.16 10.61 8.51
CA LEU A 307 9.85 10.75 7.09
C LEU A 307 8.34 10.89 6.93
N ILE A 308 7.89 12.10 6.59
CA ILE A 308 6.47 12.42 6.43
C ILE A 308 6.21 12.72 4.95
N ALA A 309 5.41 11.88 4.30
CA ALA A 309 4.99 12.07 2.91
C ALA A 309 3.58 12.67 2.85
N LEU A 310 3.41 13.77 2.12
CA LEU A 310 2.14 14.50 2.04
C LEU A 310 1.73 14.75 0.60
N THR A 311 0.48 14.40 0.27
CA THR A 311 -0.13 14.75 -1.01
C THR A 311 -0.45 16.25 -1.02
N ILE A 312 -0.08 16.96 -2.09
CA ILE A 312 -0.38 18.40 -2.22
C ILE A 312 -1.84 18.58 -2.62
N ARG A 313 -2.74 18.54 -1.63
CA ARG A 313 -4.18 18.83 -1.81
C ARG A 313 -4.53 20.29 -1.54
N ASN A 314 -3.96 20.82 -0.46
CA ASN A 314 -4.11 22.22 -0.06
C ASN A 314 -2.72 22.79 0.30
N PRO A 315 -2.13 23.62 -0.57
CA PRO A 315 -0.82 24.23 -0.32
C PRO A 315 -0.76 25.02 0.99
N THR A 316 -1.86 25.65 1.41
CA THR A 316 -1.93 26.43 2.66
C THR A 316 -1.80 25.53 3.89
N THR A 317 -2.48 24.38 3.92
CA THR A 317 -2.37 23.42 5.02
C THR A 317 -0.95 22.87 5.11
N MET A 318 -0.35 22.54 3.97
CA MET A 318 1.04 22.09 3.92
C MET A 318 2.02 23.16 4.43
N GLN A 319 1.83 24.42 4.04
CA GLN A 319 2.69 25.51 4.50
C GLN A 319 2.56 25.72 6.02
N LYS A 320 1.34 25.66 6.58
CA LYS A 320 1.14 25.71 8.03
C LYS A 320 1.91 24.62 8.77
N PHE A 321 1.93 23.40 8.22
CA PHE A 321 2.69 22.30 8.78
C PHE A 321 4.20 22.56 8.71
N VAL A 322 4.70 23.01 7.55
CA VAL A 322 6.12 23.36 7.39
C VAL A 322 6.54 24.43 8.40
N ASP A 323 5.77 25.51 8.52
CA ASP A 323 6.06 26.62 9.43
C ASP A 323 6.07 26.15 10.89
N ALA A 324 5.07 25.34 11.28
CA ALA A 324 4.96 24.79 12.64
C ALA A 324 6.13 23.87 12.98
N VAL A 325 6.53 22.98 12.07
CA VAL A 325 7.70 22.09 12.28
C VAL A 325 8.99 22.92 12.37
N GLN A 326 9.21 23.89 11.48
CA GLN A 326 10.44 24.70 11.47
C GLN A 326 10.61 25.59 12.71
N GLY A 327 9.50 25.93 13.38
CA GLY A 327 9.50 26.59 14.69
C GLY A 327 10.35 25.84 15.73
N ASP A 328 10.34 24.51 15.69
CA ASP A 328 10.85 23.67 16.78
C ASP A 328 11.85 22.59 16.35
N LEU A 329 11.74 22.12 15.12
CA LEU A 329 12.52 21.04 14.53
C LEU A 329 13.19 21.51 13.25
N VAL A 330 14.05 20.66 12.68
CA VAL A 330 14.62 20.87 11.35
C VAL A 330 13.80 20.07 10.35
N LEU A 331 13.35 20.73 9.28
CA LEU A 331 12.63 20.10 8.18
C LEU A 331 13.38 20.29 6.88
N GLU A 332 13.61 19.18 6.17
CA GLU A 332 14.22 19.12 4.85
C GLU A 332 13.24 18.44 3.89
N LYS A 333 12.95 19.08 2.76
CA LYS A 333 12.21 18.42 1.67
C LYS A 333 13.19 17.59 0.86
N LEU A 334 12.91 16.29 0.73
CA LEU A 334 13.72 15.38 -0.07
C LEU A 334 13.41 15.56 -1.57
N ASP A 335 14.47 15.60 -2.39
CA ASP A 335 14.32 15.63 -3.85
C ASP A 335 14.10 14.20 -4.36
N PHE A 336 12.84 13.79 -4.37
CA PHE A 336 12.41 12.52 -4.94
C PHE A 336 11.55 12.78 -6.16
N GLN A 337 12.16 12.63 -7.35
CA GLN A 337 11.47 12.75 -8.63
C GLN A 337 10.95 11.38 -9.07
N MET A 338 9.64 11.29 -9.33
CA MET A 338 9.03 10.08 -9.87
C MET A 338 9.47 9.87 -11.32
N GLN A 339 10.28 8.85 -11.58
CA GLN A 339 10.60 8.43 -12.95
C GLN A 339 9.70 7.28 -13.41
N ASP A 340 9.39 6.31 -12.53
CA ASP A 340 8.47 5.20 -12.79
C ASP A 340 7.60 4.89 -11.55
N ARG A 341 6.27 4.79 -11.69
CA ARG A 341 5.39 4.40 -10.56
C ARG A 341 5.47 2.88 -10.32
N VAL A 342 6.00 2.46 -9.17
CA VAL A 342 6.08 1.02 -8.82
C VAL A 342 4.71 0.44 -8.55
N PHE A 343 3.79 1.20 -7.94
CA PHE A 343 2.45 0.73 -7.58
C PHE A 343 1.40 1.17 -8.62
N MET A 344 0.40 0.33 -8.86
CA MET A 344 -0.74 0.67 -9.73
C MET A 344 -1.84 1.31 -8.90
N GLU A 345 -2.38 2.42 -9.40
CA GLU A 345 -3.45 3.17 -8.75
C GLU A 345 -4.82 2.60 -9.09
N SER A 346 -5.72 2.60 -8.10
CA SER A 346 -7.09 2.14 -8.29
C SER A 346 -7.97 3.22 -8.95
N VAL A 347 -9.22 2.87 -9.29
CA VAL A 347 -10.19 3.75 -9.99
C VAL A 347 -10.31 5.15 -9.35
N GLU A 348 -10.23 5.22 -8.02
CA GLU A 348 -10.63 6.36 -7.19
C GLU A 348 -9.51 7.36 -6.90
N ASP A 349 -8.27 7.06 -7.28
CA ASP A 349 -7.10 7.93 -7.05
C ASP A 349 -7.04 9.13 -8.03
N ARG A 350 -8.05 9.32 -8.90
CA ARG A 350 -8.07 10.42 -9.89
C ARG A 350 -8.03 11.82 -9.29
N GLY A 351 -8.44 12.01 -8.04
CA GLY A 351 -8.31 13.31 -7.36
C GLY A 351 -6.85 13.68 -7.11
N ASP A 352 -6.00 12.67 -6.85
CA ASP A 352 -4.62 12.85 -6.40
C ASP A 352 -3.57 12.48 -7.46
N ALA A 353 -3.93 11.80 -8.55
CA ALA A 353 -2.98 11.34 -9.58
C ALA A 353 -2.16 12.48 -10.25
N ASN A 354 -2.72 13.70 -10.29
CA ASN A 354 -2.05 14.93 -10.75
C ASN A 354 -1.43 15.75 -9.61
N SER A 355 -1.65 15.37 -8.36
CA SER A 355 -1.13 16.05 -7.19
C SER A 355 0.30 15.56 -6.92
N GLY A 356 1.24 16.51 -6.78
CA GLY A 356 2.58 16.14 -6.33
C GLY A 356 2.53 15.61 -4.89
N VAL A 357 3.46 14.71 -4.56
CA VAL A 357 3.71 14.29 -3.18
C VAL A 357 5.07 14.83 -2.76
N ASN A 358 5.13 15.44 -1.57
CA ASN A 358 6.38 15.86 -0.96
C ASN A 358 6.75 14.89 0.16
N ILE A 359 8.01 14.44 0.19
CA ILE A 359 8.56 13.70 1.33
C ILE A 359 9.43 14.67 2.13
N PHE A 360 9.13 14.80 3.41
CA PHE A 360 9.88 15.64 4.35
C PHE A 360 10.65 14.77 5.33
N ARG A 361 11.95 15.04 5.47
CA ARG A 361 12.77 14.53 6.56
C ARG A 361 12.76 15.54 7.70
N ILE A 362 12.47 15.06 8.91
CA ILE A 362 12.39 15.90 10.12
C ILE A 362 13.36 15.35 11.16
N ILE A 363 14.18 16.21 11.76
CA ILE A 363 15.15 15.86 12.81
C ILE A 363 15.15 16.91 13.93
N SER A 364 15.77 16.56 15.06
CA SER A 364 15.99 17.51 16.16
C SER A 364 16.94 18.63 15.75
N LYS A 365 16.71 19.85 16.27
CA LYS A 365 17.67 20.97 16.11
C LYS A 365 19.02 20.72 16.78
N LEU A 366 19.07 19.82 17.75
CA LEU A 366 20.27 19.50 18.53
C LEU A 366 21.19 18.47 17.86
N GLU A 367 20.72 17.83 16.78
CA GLU A 367 21.49 16.83 16.00
C GLU A 367 22.13 17.42 14.72
N ARG A 368 22.06 18.75 14.54
CA ARG A 368 22.49 19.44 13.32
C ARG A 368 23.99 19.72 13.24
#